data_AF-A0A943GP08-F1
#
_entry.id   AF-A0A943GP08-F1
#
_cell.length_a   1.000
_cell.length_b   1.000
_cell.length_c   1.000
_cell.angle_alpha   90.00
_cell.angle_beta   90.00
_cell.angle_gamma   90.00
#
_symmetry.space_group_name_H-M   'P 1'
#
loop_
_entity.id
_entity.type
_entity.pdbx_description
1 polymer ?
#
loop_
_entity_poly.entity_id
_entity_poly.type
_entity_poly.pdbx_seq_one_letter_code
_entity_poly.pdbx_strand_id
1 'polypeptide(L)'
;MYTPETLLLSLGIRTSYKGYAFLVTVLEQALEDESRLLSYTTRIFPFVADKYHTNVRCVERNLRTIIKVCWNSPARKKLKALCPYPLEGQPSVGEFIDLLFWCLSHQKKRG
;
A
#
# COMPACT_ATOMS: atom_id res chain seq x y z
N MET A 1 11.62 -1.72 -13.20
CA MET A 1 11.66 -1.43 -11.76
C MET A 1 10.32 -0.82 -11.37
N TYR A 2 9.67 -1.30 -10.32
CA TYR A 2 8.42 -0.69 -9.85
C TYR A 2 8.70 0.53 -8.99
N THR A 3 8.00 1.62 -9.27
CA THR A 3 7.69 2.71 -8.31
C THR A 3 6.40 2.36 -7.56
N PRO A 4 6.08 3.06 -6.43
CA PRO A 4 4.78 2.91 -5.78
C PRO A 4 3.60 3.01 -6.75
N GLU A 5 3.61 4.00 -7.66
CA GLU A 5 2.55 4.24 -8.65
C GLU A 5 2.39 3.06 -9.61
N THR A 6 3.49 2.65 -10.25
CA THR A 6 3.46 1.57 -11.24
C THR A 6 3.07 0.23 -10.60
N LEU A 7 3.48 -0.02 -9.36
CA LEU A 7 3.08 -1.21 -8.62
C LEU A 7 1.56 -1.23 -8.37
N LEU A 8 1.01 -0.13 -7.84
CA LEU A 8 -0.42 -0.01 -7.54
C LEU A 8 -1.29 -0.10 -8.80
N LEU A 9 -0.91 0.56 -9.88
CA LEU A 9 -1.60 0.44 -11.17
C LEU A 9 -1.59 -1.00 -11.67
N SER A 10 -0.46 -1.69 -11.51
CA SER A 10 -0.34 -3.10 -11.91
C SER A 10 -1.20 -4.04 -11.06
N LEU A 11 -1.58 -3.62 -9.86
CA LEU A 11 -2.53 -4.29 -8.97
C LEU A 11 -3.99 -3.85 -9.20
N GLY A 12 -4.26 -3.11 -10.28
CA GLY A 12 -5.61 -2.64 -10.63
C GLY A 12 -6.12 -1.51 -9.72
N ILE A 13 -5.27 -0.92 -8.89
CA ILE A 13 -5.61 0.21 -8.05
C ILE A 13 -5.43 1.48 -8.88
N ARG A 14 -6.53 2.05 -9.34
CA ARG A 14 -6.54 3.21 -10.23
C ARG A 14 -6.32 4.52 -9.49
N THR A 15 -5.75 5.50 -10.19
CA THR A 15 -5.53 6.88 -9.70
C THR A 15 -6.82 7.60 -9.29
N SER A 16 -7.98 7.17 -9.79
CA SER A 16 -9.29 7.73 -9.45
C SER A 16 -9.71 7.50 -7.99
N TYR A 17 -9.07 6.57 -7.26
CA TYR A 17 -9.37 6.32 -5.86
C TYR A 17 -8.55 7.22 -4.94
N LYS A 18 -9.17 7.88 -3.95
CA LYS A 18 -8.41 8.63 -2.91
C LYS A 18 -7.38 7.73 -2.19
N GLY A 19 -7.74 6.47 -1.96
CA GLY A 19 -6.84 5.48 -1.36
C GLY A 19 -5.56 5.24 -2.16
N TYR A 20 -5.57 5.46 -3.48
CA TYR A 20 -4.36 5.39 -4.30
C TYR A 20 -3.33 6.44 -3.85
N ALA A 21 -3.72 7.70 -3.81
CA ALA A 21 -2.83 8.79 -3.42
C ALA A 21 -2.32 8.62 -1.97
N PHE A 22 -3.20 8.16 -1.07
CA PHE A 22 -2.83 7.86 0.31
C PHE A 22 -1.79 6.77 0.38
N LEU A 23 -1.99 5.65 -0.34
CA LEU A 23 -1.08 4.53 -0.30
C LEU A 23 0.28 4.83 -0.95
N VAL A 24 0.30 5.63 -2.02
CA VAL A 24 1.56 6.14 -2.59
C VAL A 24 2.34 6.89 -1.51
N THR A 25 1.72 7.88 -0.85
CA THR A 25 2.40 8.66 0.20
C THR A 25 2.84 7.76 1.37
N VAL A 26 2.02 6.77 1.77
CA VAL A 26 2.40 5.82 2.82
C VAL A 26 3.67 5.05 2.43
N LEU A 27 3.74 4.55 1.20
CA LEU A 27 4.89 3.77 0.72
C LEU A 27 6.12 4.65 0.53
N GLU A 28 5.98 5.88 0.02
CA GLU A 28 7.08 6.84 -0.08
C GLU A 28 7.68 7.13 1.31
N GLN A 29 6.84 7.41 2.30
CA GLN A 29 7.29 7.68 3.67
C GLN A 29 7.95 6.47 4.33
N ALA A 30 7.48 5.26 4.03
CA ALA A 30 8.10 4.03 4.51
C ALA A 30 9.43 3.71 3.81
N LEU A 31 9.57 4.02 2.52
CA LEU A 31 10.80 3.83 1.75
C LEU A 31 11.88 4.87 2.08
N GLU A 32 11.48 6.07 2.51
CA GLU A 32 12.39 7.11 3.00
C GLU A 32 13.01 6.75 4.36
N ASP A 33 12.22 6.15 5.24
CA ASP A 33 12.63 5.75 6.59
C ASP A 33 11.88 4.48 7.02
N GLU A 34 12.55 3.34 6.87
CA GLU A 34 11.96 2.01 7.11
C GLU A 34 11.49 1.84 8.56
N SER A 35 12.05 2.58 9.52
CA SER A 35 11.63 2.53 10.94
C SER A 35 10.18 2.98 11.13
N ARG A 36 9.63 3.75 10.19
CA ARG A 36 8.25 4.25 10.21
C ARG A 36 7.21 3.18 9.93
N LEU A 37 7.58 2.03 9.35
CA LEU A 37 6.66 0.89 9.19
C LEU A 37 6.15 0.36 10.52
N LEU A 38 6.97 0.38 11.57
CA LEU A 38 6.54 -0.08 12.89
C LEU A 38 5.57 0.89 13.58
N SER A 39 5.44 2.12 13.05
CA SER A 39 4.64 3.20 13.61
C SER A 39 3.70 3.84 12.59
N TYR A 40 3.32 3.10 11.55
CA TYR A 40 2.53 3.65 10.44
C TYR A 40 1.19 4.23 10.89
N THR A 41 0.54 3.64 11.91
CA THR A 41 -0.73 4.12 12.46
C THR A 41 -0.57 5.40 13.30
N THR A 42 0.58 5.61 13.94
CA THR A 42 0.82 6.72 14.88
C THR A 42 1.67 7.85 14.28
N ARG A 43 2.36 7.61 13.16
CA ARG A 43 3.18 8.61 12.46
C ARG A 43 2.73 8.84 11.02
N ILE A 44 2.72 7.77 10.19
CA ILE A 44 2.46 7.92 8.75
C ILE A 44 1.00 8.32 8.49
N PHE A 45 0.02 7.68 9.15
CA PHE A 45 -1.40 7.98 8.92
C PHE A 45 -1.79 9.40 9.36
N PRO A 46 -1.35 9.91 10.52
CA PRO A 46 -1.52 11.33 10.85
C PRO A 46 -0.89 12.27 9.81
N PHE A 47 0.32 11.98 9.34
CA PHE A 47 0.97 12.77 8.28
C PHE A 47 0.16 12.78 6.98
N VAL A 48 -0.32 11.62 6.53
CA VAL A 48 -1.17 11.50 5.34
C VAL A 48 -2.50 12.23 5.56
N ALA A 49 -3.09 12.12 6.75
CA ALA A 49 -4.33 12.80 7.07
C ALA A 49 -4.17 14.33 6.95
N ASP A 50 -3.08 14.87 7.49
CA ASP A 50 -2.75 16.29 7.41
C ASP A 50 -2.50 16.75 5.95
N LYS A 51 -1.62 16.03 5.23
CA LYS A 51 -1.27 16.32 3.82
C LYS A 51 -2.48 16.39 2.89
N TYR A 52 -3.50 15.55 3.14
CA TYR A 52 -4.70 15.48 2.30
C TYR A 52 -5.92 16.14 2.94
N HIS A 53 -5.74 16.97 3.99
CA HIS A 53 -6.79 17.69 4.69
C HIS A 53 -7.98 16.79 5.08
N THR A 54 -7.67 15.66 5.71
CA THR A 54 -8.61 14.63 6.11
C THR A 54 -8.29 14.11 7.51
N ASN A 55 -8.88 12.99 7.93
CA ASN A 55 -8.58 12.34 9.21
C ASN A 55 -8.11 10.89 9.04
N VAL A 56 -7.44 10.35 10.06
CA VAL A 56 -6.89 8.98 10.06
C VAL A 56 -7.94 7.92 9.74
N ARG A 57 -9.17 8.06 10.25
CA ARG A 57 -10.27 7.13 9.96
C ARG A 57 -10.63 7.12 8.47
N CYS A 58 -10.59 8.28 7.81
CA CYS A 58 -10.80 8.41 6.38
C CYS A 58 -9.65 7.78 5.58
N VAL A 59 -8.40 7.98 6.01
CA VAL A 59 -7.23 7.32 5.42
C VAL A 59 -7.41 5.80 5.43
N GLU A 60 -7.61 5.23 6.61
CA GLU A 60 -7.82 3.79 6.75
C GLU A 60 -8.99 3.25 5.94
N ARG A 61 -10.13 3.96 5.95
CA ARG A 61 -11.31 3.53 5.18
C ARG A 61 -10.99 3.45 3.70
N ASN A 62 -10.33 4.46 3.14
CA ASN A 62 -9.98 4.48 1.73
C ASN A 62 -8.93 3.43 1.37
N LEU A 63 -7.97 3.17 2.26
CA LEU A 63 -7.02 2.06 2.10
C LEU A 63 -7.75 0.70 2.08
N ARG A 64 -8.64 0.44 3.03
CA ARG A 64 -9.49 -0.78 3.02
C ARG A 64 -10.30 -0.90 1.73
N THR A 65 -10.82 0.20 1.20
CA THR A 65 -11.56 0.19 -0.07
C THR A 65 -10.69 -0.26 -1.23
N ILE A 66 -9.50 0.30 -1.42
CA ILE A 66 -8.64 -0.08 -2.55
C ILE A 66 -8.10 -1.51 -2.43
N ILE A 67 -7.85 -1.98 -1.20
CA ILE A 67 -7.45 -3.38 -0.94
C ILE A 67 -8.58 -4.32 -1.34
N LYS A 68 -9.82 -4.02 -0.94
CA LYS A 68 -11.00 -4.80 -1.33
C LYS A 68 -11.21 -4.81 -2.84
N VAL A 69 -11.01 -3.68 -3.52
CA VAL A 69 -11.09 -3.58 -4.98
C VAL A 69 -10.03 -4.48 -5.64
N CYS A 70 -8.77 -4.38 -5.20
CA CYS A 70 -7.68 -5.24 -5.69
C CYS A 70 -8.03 -6.73 -5.50
N TRP A 71 -8.44 -7.11 -4.28
CA TRP A 71 -8.76 -8.49 -3.91
C TRP A 71 -9.95 -9.09 -4.68
N ASN A 72 -10.98 -8.30 -4.95
CA ASN A 72 -12.16 -8.78 -5.67
C ASN A 72 -12.03 -8.71 -7.19
N SER A 73 -10.86 -8.35 -7.70
CA SER A 73 -10.57 -8.27 -9.13
C SER A 73 -9.63 -9.40 -9.58
N PRO A 74 -9.45 -9.61 -10.91
CA PRO A 74 -8.42 -10.51 -11.43
C PRO A 74 -7.00 -10.18 -10.95
N ALA A 75 -6.74 -8.93 -10.54
CA ALA A 75 -5.44 -8.51 -9.99
C ALA A 75 -5.05 -9.25 -8.70
N ARG A 76 -6.00 -9.88 -8.00
CA ARG A 76 -5.72 -10.77 -6.87
C ARG A 76 -4.69 -11.84 -7.21
N LYS A 77 -4.71 -12.39 -8.44
CA LYS A 77 -3.71 -13.38 -8.87
C LYS A 77 -2.30 -12.81 -8.83
N LYS A 78 -2.13 -11.56 -9.28
CA LYS A 78 -0.85 -10.85 -9.23
C LYS A 78 -0.45 -10.51 -7.80
N LEU A 79 -1.38 -10.02 -6.98
CA LEU A 79 -1.12 -9.78 -5.56
C LEU A 79 -0.58 -11.03 -4.86
N LYS A 80 -1.21 -12.19 -5.07
CA LYS A 80 -0.75 -13.48 -4.54
C LYS A 80 0.65 -13.85 -5.05
N ALA A 81 0.95 -13.60 -6.32
CA ALA A 81 2.26 -13.88 -6.89
C ALA A 81 3.39 -12.97 -6.38
N LEU A 82 3.06 -11.77 -5.89
CA LEU A 82 4.03 -10.89 -5.21
C LEU A 82 4.31 -11.34 -3.76
N CYS A 83 3.39 -12.10 -3.16
CA CYS A 83 3.49 -12.51 -1.78
C CYS A 83 4.44 -13.70 -1.61
N PRO A 84 5.45 -13.61 -0.73
CA PRO A 84 6.35 -14.74 -0.47
C PRO A 84 5.68 -15.86 0.36
N TYR A 85 4.46 -15.65 0.84
CA TYR A 85 3.66 -16.62 1.59
C TYR A 85 2.22 -16.70 1.03
N PRO A 86 1.49 -17.79 1.32
CA PRO A 86 0.11 -17.93 0.89
C PRO A 86 -0.81 -16.86 1.50
N LEU A 87 -1.47 -16.06 0.66
CA LEU A 87 -2.60 -15.22 1.08
C LEU A 87 -3.90 -16.02 0.97
N GLU A 88 -4.43 -16.43 2.12
CA GLU A 88 -5.69 -17.17 2.22
C GLU A 88 -6.92 -16.25 2.13
N GLY A 89 -6.79 -15.01 2.62
CA GLY A 89 -7.85 -14.01 2.66
C GLY A 89 -7.42 -12.64 2.15
N GLN A 90 -8.39 -11.71 2.11
CA GLN A 90 -8.09 -10.31 1.81
C GLN A 90 -7.13 -9.78 2.89
N PRO A 91 -5.98 -9.22 2.51
CA PRO A 91 -5.01 -8.75 3.50
C PRO A 91 -5.56 -7.57 4.30
N SER A 92 -5.06 -7.42 5.52
CA SER A 92 -5.31 -6.22 6.32
C SER A 92 -4.61 -4.99 5.70
N VAL A 93 -4.92 -3.79 6.19
CA VAL A 93 -4.22 -2.57 5.73
C VAL A 93 -2.72 -2.66 6.00
N GLY A 94 -2.33 -3.10 7.20
CA GLY A 94 -0.93 -3.25 7.57
C GLY A 94 -0.21 -4.31 6.74
N GLU A 95 -0.82 -5.49 6.59
CA GLU A 95 -0.27 -6.59 5.78
C GLU A 95 -0.10 -6.19 4.30
N PHE A 96 -1.06 -5.44 3.76
CA PHE A 96 -0.96 -4.93 2.39
C PHE A 96 0.17 -3.90 2.25
N ILE A 97 0.31 -2.97 3.20
CA ILE A 97 1.42 -2.00 3.18
C ILE A 97 2.77 -2.71 3.28
N ASP A 98 2.91 -3.65 4.22
CA ASP A 98 4.12 -4.43 4.45
C ASP A 98 4.54 -5.22 3.19
N LEU A 99 3.59 -5.93 2.57
CA LEU A 99 3.83 -6.69 1.34
C LEU A 99 4.34 -5.80 0.20
N LEU A 100 3.69 -4.64 -0.02
CA LEU A 100 4.09 -3.74 -1.10
C LEU A 100 5.42 -3.06 -0.82
N PHE A 101 5.66 -2.66 0.42
CA PHE A 101 6.95 -2.15 0.85
C PHE A 101 8.06 -3.19 0.62
N TRP A 102 7.86 -4.43 1.07
CA TRP A 102 8.82 -5.51 0.87
C TRP A 102 9.14 -5.70 -0.61
N CYS A 103 8.10 -5.71 -1.46
CA CYS A 103 8.25 -5.84 -2.91
C CYS A 103 9.13 -4.72 -3.48
N LEU A 104 8.86 -3.47 -3.13
CA LEU A 104 9.61 -2.29 -3.61
C LEU A 104 11.07 -2.30 -3.11
N SER A 105 11.30 -2.65 -1.84
CA SER A 105 12.64 -2.67 -1.24
C SER A 105 13.53 -3.80 -1.77
N HIS A 106 12.96 -4.97 -2.09
CA HIS A 106 13.71 -6.13 -2.58
C HIS A 106 13.92 -6.14 -4.10
N GLN A 107 13.20 -5.31 -4.86
CA GLN A 107 13.50 -5.08 -6.28
C GLN A 107 14.76 -4.23 -6.47
N LYS A 108 15.07 -3.33 -5.53
CA LYS A 108 16.23 -2.42 -5.60
C LYS A 108 17.58 -3.11 -5.39
N LYS A 109 17.59 -4.31 -4.80
CA LYS A 109 18.80 -5.12 -4.51
C LYS A 109 19.18 -6.14 -5.60
N ARG A 110 18.40 -6.24 -6.68
CA ARG A 110 18.65 -7.19 -7.80
C ARG A 110 19.22 -6.51 -9.04
N GLY A 111 19.68 -5.26 -8.92
CA GLY A 111 20.36 -4.50 -9.96
C GLY A 111 21.77 -4.15 -9.53
#